data_AF-A0A6L6BBK5-F1
#
_entry.id   AF-A0A6L6BBK5-F1
#
_cell.length_a   1.000
_cell.length_b   1.000
_cell.length_c   1.000
_cell.angle_alpha   90.00
_cell.angle_beta   90.00
_cell.angle_gamma   90.00
#
_symmetry.space_group_name_H-M   'P 1'
#
loop_
_entity.id
_entity.type
_entity.pdbx_description
1 polymer ?
#
loop_
_entity_poly.entity_id
_entity_poly.type
_entity_poly.pdbx_seq_one_letter_code
_entity_poly.pdbx_strand_id
1 'polypeptide(L)'
;MIQISVDGKALSIEPDQKPTHLFAENKDVVVCRINGTLKDLWTDLQEGDLVESVSIDSPDGLFVLRHSTAHVMAQAVQEVFADTKLGIGPPIKDGFYYDFDPKTPFNPDDLVKIESAMRKIVKEGQRFRRRVVTEKDALAELAHEPYKCELIGIKGPAGEEASVEVGGSELTIYDNLGRDGNPVWSDLCRGPHLPSTKHIPAFKLMRSAAAYWRGSEKNPMLQRIYGTAWPSQDDLNAHLEFLAEAEKRDHRRLGTELDLFSFPEEIGSGLAVFHPKGGIIRRAMEDYSRKRHEDENYEFVYSPHLTKAALFEKSGHLDWYSEGMYPPMIMDEELHADGTIKKPGQQYYMKPMNCPFHNLIFASRQRSYRELPLRLFEFGTVYRYEKSGVLHGITRARGFTQDDAHIYCTKDQMADELDSLLTFVLNLLRDYGLNDFYLELSTKNPEKFVGDDADWEEATETLRKAAMAQNLELVLDEGGAAFYG
;
A
#
# COMPACT_ATOMS: atom_id res chain seq x y z
N MET A 1 13.41 -37.79 -27.78
CA MET A 1 12.69 -36.67 -28.41
C MET A 1 11.31 -36.51 -27.79
N ILE A 2 11.04 -35.35 -27.20
CA ILE A 2 9.70 -34.92 -26.78
C ILE A 2 9.22 -33.76 -27.67
N GLN A 3 7.91 -33.66 -27.91
CA GLN A 3 7.31 -32.54 -28.63
C GLN A 3 6.83 -31.47 -27.64
N ILE A 4 7.23 -30.22 -27.89
CA ILE A 4 6.79 -29.05 -27.11
C ILE A 4 6.38 -27.92 -28.06
N SER A 5 5.75 -26.88 -27.53
CA SER A 5 5.55 -25.61 -28.24
C SER A 5 6.35 -24.51 -27.57
N VAL A 6 7.19 -23.80 -28.31
CA VAL A 6 7.95 -22.65 -27.81
C VAL A 6 7.51 -21.40 -28.56
N ASP A 7 6.97 -20.41 -27.85
CA ASP A 7 6.43 -19.17 -28.42
C ASP A 7 5.46 -19.43 -29.60
N GLY A 8 4.60 -20.43 -29.43
CA GLY A 8 3.61 -20.86 -30.43
C GLY A 8 4.16 -21.72 -31.58
N LYS A 9 5.44 -22.08 -31.58
CA LYS A 9 6.06 -22.95 -32.60
C LYS A 9 6.34 -24.34 -32.04
N ALA A 10 5.84 -25.36 -32.73
CA ALA A 10 6.14 -26.75 -32.40
C ALA A 10 7.64 -27.05 -32.59
N LEU A 11 8.25 -27.67 -31.59
CA LEU A 11 9.66 -28.04 -31.58
C LEU A 11 9.83 -29.45 -31.01
N SER A 12 10.68 -30.25 -31.66
CA SER A 12 11.09 -31.56 -31.17
C SER A 12 12.46 -31.43 -30.51
N ILE A 13 12.53 -31.72 -29.22
CA ILE A 13 13.75 -31.55 -28.41
C ILE A 13 14.17 -32.87 -27.77
N GLU A 14 15.44 -33.02 -27.39
CA GLU A 14 15.85 -34.15 -26.57
C GLU A 14 15.34 -34.01 -25.12
N PRO A 15 15.02 -35.12 -24.41
CA PRO A 15 14.39 -35.05 -23.08
C PRO A 15 15.24 -34.37 -21.99
N ASP A 16 16.55 -34.23 -22.21
CA ASP A 16 17.49 -33.55 -21.32
C ASP A 16 17.65 -32.05 -21.64
N GLN A 17 17.08 -31.58 -22.76
CA GLN A 17 17.05 -30.15 -23.07
C GLN A 17 16.10 -29.41 -22.13
N LYS A 18 16.55 -28.24 -21.69
CA LYS A 18 15.86 -27.35 -20.73
C LYS A 18 15.67 -25.98 -21.39
N PRO A 19 14.77 -25.13 -20.90
CA PRO A 19 14.56 -23.80 -21.47
C PRO A 19 15.84 -22.96 -21.62
N THR A 20 16.79 -23.09 -20.69
CA THR A 20 18.12 -22.45 -20.76
C THR A 20 18.91 -22.81 -22.02
N HIS A 21 18.74 -24.03 -22.55
CA HIS A 21 19.35 -24.45 -23.81
C HIS A 21 18.58 -23.92 -25.03
N LEU A 22 17.26 -23.79 -24.93
CA LEU A 22 16.40 -23.30 -26.00
C LEU A 22 16.59 -21.80 -26.25
N PHE A 23 16.81 -21.03 -25.18
CA PHE A 23 16.97 -19.58 -25.22
C PHE A 23 18.44 -19.14 -25.11
N ALA A 24 19.41 -20.04 -25.29
CA ALA A 24 20.84 -19.73 -25.10
C ALA A 24 21.36 -18.55 -25.95
N GLU A 25 20.77 -18.34 -27.12
CA GLU A 25 21.12 -17.24 -28.05
C GLU A 25 20.39 -15.93 -27.72
N ASN A 26 19.31 -15.96 -26.92
CA ASN A 26 18.54 -14.79 -26.53
C ASN A 26 18.73 -14.49 -25.03
N LYS A 27 19.67 -13.59 -24.73
CA LYS A 27 20.06 -13.24 -23.36
C LYS A 27 19.02 -12.43 -22.59
N ASP A 28 18.04 -11.87 -23.30
CA ASP A 28 16.98 -11.09 -22.67
C ASP A 28 15.96 -12.00 -21.98
N VAL A 29 15.86 -13.27 -22.40
CA VAL A 29 15.00 -14.28 -21.77
C VAL A 29 15.66 -14.78 -20.49
N VAL A 30 15.04 -14.48 -19.35
CA VAL A 30 15.59 -14.81 -18.03
C VAL A 30 14.77 -15.85 -17.27
N VAL A 31 13.50 -16.01 -17.62
CA VAL A 31 12.58 -17.05 -17.15
C VAL A 31 11.63 -17.42 -18.27
N CYS A 32 10.77 -18.42 -18.03
CA CYS A 32 9.76 -18.83 -18.99
C CYS A 32 8.44 -19.15 -18.29
N ARG A 33 7.33 -19.12 -19.03
CA ARG A 33 6.09 -19.74 -18.57
C ARG A 33 5.99 -21.13 -19.16
N ILE A 34 5.73 -22.13 -18.33
CA ILE A 34 5.43 -23.49 -18.75
C ILE A 34 3.97 -23.75 -18.37
N ASN A 35 3.12 -23.95 -19.37
CA ASN A 35 1.67 -24.14 -19.20
C ASN A 35 1.04 -23.02 -18.35
N GLY A 36 1.40 -21.76 -18.65
CA GLY A 36 0.93 -20.56 -17.96
C GLY A 36 1.63 -20.23 -16.63
N THR A 37 2.41 -21.15 -16.06
CA THR A 37 3.09 -20.94 -14.77
C THR A 37 4.53 -20.46 -14.96
N LEU A 38 4.92 -19.38 -14.27
CA LEU A 38 6.30 -18.86 -14.33
C LEU A 38 7.30 -19.83 -13.68
N LYS A 39 8.40 -20.14 -14.38
CA LYS A 39 9.40 -21.16 -14.03
C LYS A 39 10.82 -20.74 -14.39
N ASP A 40 11.80 -21.28 -13.66
CA ASP A 40 13.23 -21.10 -13.95
C ASP A 40 13.60 -21.69 -15.31
N LEU A 41 14.63 -21.13 -15.96
CA LEU A 41 15.13 -21.71 -17.21
C LEU A 41 15.79 -23.09 -17.06
N TRP A 42 16.07 -23.54 -15.83
CA TRP A 42 16.61 -24.87 -15.56
C TRP A 42 15.54 -25.94 -15.30
N THR A 43 14.26 -25.58 -15.39
CA THR A 43 13.12 -26.50 -15.19
C THR A 43 13.13 -27.61 -16.26
N ASP A 44 12.77 -28.83 -15.85
CA ASP A 44 12.59 -29.96 -16.78
C ASP A 44 11.33 -29.76 -17.63
N LEU A 45 11.41 -30.17 -18.90
CA LEU A 45 10.30 -30.11 -19.85
C LEU A 45 9.68 -31.49 -20.04
N GLN A 46 8.37 -31.52 -20.29
CA GLN A 46 7.57 -32.71 -20.52
C GLN A 46 6.92 -32.67 -21.91
N GLU A 47 6.52 -33.85 -22.40
CA GLU A 47 5.77 -33.97 -23.66
C GLU A 47 4.51 -33.11 -23.62
N GLY A 48 4.34 -32.25 -24.62
CA GLY A 48 3.19 -31.37 -24.78
C GLY A 48 3.29 -30.03 -24.07
N ASP A 49 4.40 -29.73 -23.39
CA ASP A 49 4.57 -28.46 -22.69
C ASP A 49 4.47 -27.25 -23.63
N LEU A 50 3.74 -26.23 -23.17
CA LEU A 50 3.66 -24.91 -23.79
C LEU A 50 4.63 -23.97 -23.07
N VAL A 51 5.71 -23.60 -23.75
CA VAL A 51 6.78 -22.74 -23.23
C VAL A 51 6.66 -21.35 -23.88
N GLU A 52 6.58 -20.33 -23.04
CA GLU A 52 6.60 -18.92 -23.47
C GLU A 52 7.82 -18.23 -22.87
N SER A 53 8.59 -17.55 -23.71
CA SER A 53 9.74 -16.75 -23.29
C SER A 53 9.29 -15.52 -22.50
N VAL A 54 10.02 -15.21 -21.42
CA VAL A 54 9.77 -14.02 -20.61
C VAL A 54 11.05 -13.19 -20.58
N SER A 55 10.98 -12.02 -21.21
CA SER A 55 12.06 -11.05 -21.26
C SER A 55 12.25 -10.34 -19.92
N ILE A 56 13.48 -9.96 -19.58
CA ILE A 56 13.87 -9.27 -18.34
C ILE A 56 13.17 -7.91 -18.16
N ASP A 57 12.77 -7.24 -19.25
CA ASP A 57 12.08 -5.95 -19.26
C ASP A 57 10.56 -6.06 -19.10
N SER A 58 9.99 -7.27 -19.20
CA SER A 58 8.57 -7.51 -18.94
C SER A 58 8.24 -7.36 -17.45
N PRO A 59 6.96 -7.12 -17.07
CA PRO A 59 6.56 -7.04 -15.66
C PRO A 59 6.99 -8.25 -14.82
N ASP A 60 6.85 -9.47 -15.35
CA ASP A 60 7.30 -10.69 -14.67
C ASP A 60 8.83 -10.79 -14.63
N GLY A 61 9.51 -10.40 -15.71
CA GLY A 61 10.97 -10.35 -15.77
C GLY A 61 11.56 -9.41 -14.72
N LEU A 62 10.99 -8.21 -14.56
CA LEU A 62 11.36 -7.24 -13.54
C LEU A 62 11.13 -7.78 -12.13
N PHE A 63 10.00 -8.46 -11.90
CA PHE A 63 9.69 -9.11 -10.63
C PHE A 63 10.78 -10.13 -10.26
N VAL A 64 11.16 -11.02 -11.19
CA VAL A 64 12.21 -12.02 -10.98
C VAL A 64 13.59 -11.40 -10.83
N LEU A 65 13.91 -10.36 -11.59
CA LEU A 65 15.15 -9.60 -11.45
C LEU A 65 15.30 -9.05 -10.04
N ARG A 66 14.26 -8.39 -9.53
CA ARG A 66 14.24 -7.78 -8.19
C ARG A 66 14.30 -8.85 -7.10
N HIS A 67 13.57 -9.94 -7.27
CA HIS A 67 13.62 -11.08 -6.35
C HIS A 67 15.03 -11.70 -6.26
N SER A 68 15.66 -11.93 -7.41
CA SER A 68 17.04 -12.46 -7.47
C SER A 68 18.06 -11.48 -6.90
N THR A 69 17.82 -10.17 -7.06
CA THR A 69 18.68 -9.15 -6.46
C THR A 69 18.50 -9.09 -4.93
N ALA A 70 17.29 -9.33 -4.41
CA ALA A 70 17.03 -9.46 -2.97
C ALA A 70 17.82 -10.63 -2.37
N HIS A 71 17.88 -11.79 -3.04
CA HIS A 71 18.71 -12.92 -2.62
C HIS A 71 20.21 -12.57 -2.60
N VAL A 72 20.71 -11.89 -3.63
CA VAL A 72 22.11 -11.43 -3.64
C VAL A 72 22.38 -10.44 -2.50
N MET A 73 21.42 -9.59 -2.17
CA MET A 73 21.52 -8.70 -1.00
C MET A 73 21.57 -9.49 0.31
N ALA A 74 20.73 -10.51 0.48
CA ALA A 74 20.72 -11.33 1.69
C ALA A 74 22.06 -12.05 1.91
N GLN A 75 22.61 -12.68 0.86
CA GLN A 75 23.94 -13.26 0.90
C GLN A 75 25.01 -12.20 1.25
N ALA A 76 24.98 -11.03 0.59
CA ALA A 76 25.94 -9.96 0.84
C ALA A 76 25.88 -9.46 2.29
N VAL A 77 24.68 -9.35 2.87
CA VAL A 77 24.51 -8.98 4.28
C VAL A 77 25.16 -10.02 5.19
N GLN A 78 24.95 -11.31 4.95
CA GLN A 78 25.59 -12.37 5.75
C GLN A 78 27.11 -12.47 5.51
N GLU A 79 27.62 -12.12 4.33
CA GLU A 79 29.06 -12.02 4.09
C GLU A 79 29.72 -10.88 4.89
N VAL A 80 29.04 -9.72 5.00
CA VAL A 80 29.57 -8.55 5.72
C VAL A 80 29.28 -8.64 7.23
N PHE A 81 28.14 -9.21 7.61
CA PHE A 81 27.60 -9.28 8.97
C PHE A 81 27.13 -10.71 9.28
N ALA A 82 28.08 -11.63 9.48
CA ALA A 82 27.87 -13.07 9.60
C ALA A 82 26.81 -13.56 10.61
N ASP A 83 26.52 -12.79 11.66
CA ASP A 83 25.55 -13.18 12.68
C ASP A 83 24.11 -12.75 12.37
N THR A 84 23.89 -12.06 11.25
CA THR A 84 22.57 -11.52 10.87
C THR A 84 21.62 -12.63 10.44
N LYS A 85 20.40 -12.63 11.00
CA LYS A 85 19.34 -13.59 10.61
C LYS A 85 18.46 -13.04 9.51
N LEU A 86 17.98 -13.93 8.65
CA LEU A 86 17.18 -13.62 7.49
C LEU A 86 15.69 -13.73 7.81
N GLY A 87 14.94 -12.69 7.49
CA GLY A 87 13.48 -12.65 7.51
C GLY A 87 12.88 -12.94 6.12
N ILE A 88 12.05 -12.02 5.63
CA ILE A 88 11.33 -12.14 4.35
C ILE A 88 11.89 -11.11 3.36
N GLY A 89 12.06 -11.50 2.11
CA GLY A 89 12.62 -10.63 1.06
C GLY A 89 11.86 -10.59 -0.26
N PRO A 90 10.67 -9.97 -0.32
CA PRO A 90 9.88 -9.98 -1.53
C PRO A 90 10.29 -8.85 -2.50
N PRO A 91 10.13 -9.07 -3.80
CA PRO A 91 10.09 -7.98 -4.77
C PRO A 91 8.84 -7.11 -4.57
N ILE A 92 8.94 -5.84 -4.94
CA ILE A 92 7.86 -4.84 -4.93
C ILE A 92 7.81 -4.11 -6.30
N LYS A 93 6.76 -3.31 -6.52
CA LYS A 93 6.48 -2.64 -7.81
C LYS A 93 7.67 -1.92 -8.44
N ASP A 94 8.53 -1.30 -7.65
CA ASP A 94 9.68 -0.51 -8.14
C ASP A 94 11.02 -0.95 -7.51
N GLY A 95 11.07 -2.16 -6.93
CA GLY A 95 12.28 -2.63 -6.27
C GLY A 95 12.09 -3.91 -5.48
N PHE A 96 12.76 -4.02 -4.35
CA PHE A 96 12.66 -5.13 -3.40
C PHE A 96 13.01 -4.62 -2.00
N TYR A 97 12.69 -5.43 -1.00
CA TYR A 97 13.30 -5.28 0.31
C TYR A 97 13.68 -6.64 0.87
N TYR A 98 14.42 -6.63 1.98
CA TYR A 98 14.66 -7.82 2.78
C TYR A 98 14.75 -7.42 4.25
N ASP A 99 14.07 -8.19 5.10
CA ASP A 99 14.08 -8.02 6.56
C ASP A 99 15.21 -8.81 7.20
N PHE A 100 15.95 -8.17 8.10
CA PHE A 100 17.10 -8.72 8.78
C PHE A 100 17.00 -8.54 10.29
N ASP A 101 17.59 -9.48 11.04
CA ASP A 101 17.83 -9.33 12.48
C ASP A 101 19.34 -9.19 12.73
N PRO A 102 19.89 -7.97 12.59
CA PRO A 102 21.30 -7.72 12.85
C PRO A 102 21.54 -7.43 14.33
N LYS A 103 22.75 -7.74 14.83
CA LYS A 103 23.17 -7.36 16.20
C LYS A 103 23.09 -5.85 16.45
N THR A 104 23.36 -5.05 15.44
CA THR A 104 23.31 -3.59 15.47
C THR A 104 22.51 -3.07 14.27
N PRO A 105 21.61 -2.09 14.45
CA PRO A 105 20.89 -1.48 13.33
C PRO A 105 21.81 -0.98 12.22
N PHE A 106 21.44 -1.20 10.96
CA PHE A 106 22.22 -0.74 9.82
C PHE A 106 22.23 0.77 9.71
N ASN A 107 23.41 1.33 9.45
CA ASN A 107 23.57 2.75 9.10
C ASN A 107 23.84 2.94 7.59
N PRO A 108 23.82 4.19 7.07
CA PRO A 108 24.07 4.44 5.65
C PRO A 108 25.42 3.91 5.12
N ASP A 109 26.48 3.91 5.92
CA ASP A 109 27.80 3.40 5.50
C ASP A 109 27.80 1.87 5.34
N ASP A 110 26.96 1.16 6.11
CA ASP A 110 26.80 -0.28 5.96
C ASP A 110 26.15 -0.64 4.63
N LEU A 111 25.21 0.17 4.13
CA LEU A 111 24.62 -0.02 2.80
C LEU A 111 25.67 0.06 1.69
N VAL A 112 26.67 0.94 1.83
CA VAL A 112 27.79 1.04 0.87
C VAL A 112 28.64 -0.24 0.88
N LYS A 113 28.91 -0.80 2.06
CA LYS A 113 29.65 -2.07 2.19
C LYS A 113 28.88 -3.25 1.60
N ILE A 114 27.58 -3.33 1.90
CA ILE A 114 26.70 -4.39 1.39
C ILE A 114 26.60 -4.28 -0.14
N GLU A 115 26.37 -3.09 -0.70
CA GLU A 115 26.30 -2.91 -2.16
C GLU A 115 27.62 -3.31 -2.85
N SER A 116 28.77 -3.04 -2.22
CA SER A 116 30.08 -3.51 -2.71
C SER A 116 30.20 -5.04 -2.73
N ALA A 117 29.74 -5.72 -1.67
CA ALA A 117 29.70 -7.18 -1.61
C ALA A 117 28.73 -7.78 -2.64
N MET A 118 27.55 -7.17 -2.83
CA MET A 118 26.61 -7.56 -3.89
C MET A 118 27.25 -7.49 -5.28
N ARG A 119 27.98 -6.41 -5.60
CA ARG A 119 28.69 -6.27 -6.89
C ARG A 119 29.74 -7.36 -7.08
N LYS A 120 30.40 -7.81 -6.01
CA LYS A 120 31.35 -8.93 -6.04
C LYS A 120 30.63 -10.25 -6.37
N ILE A 121 29.52 -10.55 -5.69
CA ILE A 121 28.69 -11.74 -5.94
C ILE A 121 28.17 -11.78 -7.38
N VAL A 122 27.71 -10.64 -7.91
CA VAL A 122 27.29 -10.50 -9.32
C VAL A 122 28.45 -10.80 -10.28
N LYS A 123 29.64 -10.27 -10.00
CA LYS A 123 30.84 -10.50 -10.83
C LYS A 123 31.31 -11.96 -10.80
N GLU A 124 31.10 -12.65 -9.69
CA GLU A 124 31.42 -14.08 -9.56
C GLU A 124 30.56 -14.94 -10.49
N GLY A 125 29.32 -14.54 -10.74
CA GLY A 125 28.37 -15.21 -11.62
C GLY A 125 27.86 -16.53 -11.04
N GLN A 126 27.52 -16.52 -9.76
CA GLN A 126 26.98 -17.67 -9.05
C GLN A 126 25.68 -18.10 -9.71
N ARG A 127 25.49 -19.40 -9.92
CA ARG A 127 24.29 -19.95 -10.57
C ARG A 127 23.21 -20.19 -9.53
N PHE A 128 21.99 -19.75 -9.80
CA PHE A 128 20.86 -20.11 -8.95
C PHE A 128 20.42 -21.54 -9.26
N ARG A 129 20.23 -22.35 -8.22
CA ARG A 129 19.73 -23.72 -8.33
C ARG A 129 18.60 -23.95 -7.35
N ARG A 130 17.40 -24.16 -7.89
CA ARG A 130 16.25 -24.65 -7.13
C ARG A 130 16.44 -26.11 -6.72
N ARG A 131 16.11 -26.45 -5.48
CA ARG A 131 15.92 -27.83 -5.03
C ARG A 131 14.67 -27.98 -4.18
N VAL A 132 13.98 -29.09 -4.38
CA VAL A 132 12.84 -29.49 -3.53
C VAL A 132 13.37 -30.19 -2.31
N VAL A 133 12.85 -29.82 -1.14
CA VAL A 133 13.27 -30.35 0.16
C VAL A 133 12.06 -30.78 0.99
N THR A 134 12.29 -31.70 1.93
CA THR A 134 11.28 -32.02 2.93
C THR A 134 11.31 -30.96 4.04
N GLU A 135 10.18 -30.78 4.74
CA GLU A 135 10.10 -29.92 5.93
C GLU A 135 11.19 -30.25 6.95
N LYS A 136 11.42 -31.55 7.20
CA LYS A 136 12.43 -32.03 8.14
C LYS A 136 13.85 -31.62 7.71
N ASP A 137 14.19 -31.79 6.44
CA ASP A 137 15.53 -31.48 5.94
C ASP A 137 15.77 -29.96 5.93
N ALA A 138 14.75 -29.19 5.54
CA ALA A 138 14.80 -27.73 5.56
C ALA A 138 14.99 -27.16 6.97
N LEU A 139 14.25 -27.68 7.97
CA LEU A 139 14.39 -27.27 9.36
C LEU A 139 15.77 -27.63 9.95
N ALA A 140 16.34 -28.77 9.54
CA ALA A 140 17.67 -29.17 9.98
C ALA A 140 18.76 -28.26 9.39
N GLU A 141 18.65 -27.94 8.10
CA GLU A 141 19.60 -27.08 7.39
C GLU A 141 19.54 -25.62 7.86
N LEU A 142 18.33 -25.08 7.98
CA LEU A 142 18.06 -23.68 8.35
C LEU A 142 17.92 -23.49 9.86
N ALA A 143 18.38 -24.44 10.69
CA ALA A 143 18.29 -24.35 12.15
C ALA A 143 18.96 -23.09 12.74
N HIS A 144 19.87 -22.47 11.97
CA HIS A 144 20.53 -21.22 12.32
C HIS A 144 19.73 -19.97 11.94
N GLU A 145 18.63 -20.10 11.18
CA GLU A 145 17.72 -19.05 10.71
C GLU A 145 16.33 -19.20 11.35
N PRO A 146 16.11 -18.64 12.55
CA PRO A 146 14.89 -18.89 13.33
C PRO A 146 13.61 -18.43 12.63
N TYR A 147 13.66 -17.31 11.90
CA TYR A 147 12.52 -16.78 11.17
C TYR A 147 12.13 -17.67 9.98
N LYS A 148 13.10 -18.25 9.28
CA LYS A 148 12.85 -19.21 8.19
C LYS A 148 12.24 -20.51 8.74
N CYS A 149 12.74 -21.00 9.88
CA CYS A 149 12.13 -22.13 10.58
C CYS A 149 10.68 -21.86 10.98
N GLU A 150 10.35 -20.64 11.45
CA GLU A 150 8.97 -20.26 11.72
C GLU A 150 8.11 -20.34 10.45
N LEU A 151 8.59 -19.78 9.33
CA LEU A 151 7.87 -19.80 8.05
C LEU A 151 7.57 -21.23 7.58
N ILE A 152 8.53 -22.15 7.70
CA ILE A 152 8.36 -23.57 7.35
C ILE A 152 7.23 -24.21 8.16
N GLY A 153 7.10 -23.86 9.44
CA GLY A 153 6.08 -24.40 10.34
C GLY A 153 4.66 -23.89 10.09
N ILE A 154 4.47 -22.87 9.24
CA ILE A 154 3.15 -22.30 8.94
C ILE A 154 2.41 -23.21 7.94
N LYS A 155 1.35 -23.87 8.42
CA LYS A 155 0.43 -24.65 7.57
C LYS A 155 -0.72 -23.76 7.09
N GLY A 156 -0.62 -23.21 5.88
CA GLY A 156 -1.66 -22.40 5.25
C GLY A 156 -1.10 -21.27 4.39
N PRO A 157 -1.93 -20.44 3.75
CA PRO A 157 -1.46 -19.23 3.08
C PRO A 157 -0.82 -18.32 4.13
N ALA A 158 0.51 -18.24 4.10
CA ALA A 158 1.22 -17.16 4.76
C ALA A 158 0.84 -15.87 4.00
N GLY A 159 0.64 -14.75 4.71
CA GLY A 159 0.20 -13.49 4.09
C GLY A 159 1.06 -13.10 2.87
N GLU A 160 0.58 -12.19 2.02
CA GLU A 160 1.16 -11.91 0.69
C GLU A 160 2.70 -11.80 0.68
N GLU A 161 3.31 -11.14 1.66
CA GLU A 161 4.78 -10.99 1.75
C GLU A 161 5.51 -12.33 1.91
N ALA A 162 4.97 -13.25 2.72
CA ALA A 162 5.58 -14.55 2.99
C ALA A 162 5.30 -15.59 1.89
N SER A 163 4.37 -15.30 0.96
CA SER A 163 3.99 -16.20 -0.15
C SER A 163 5.12 -16.49 -1.14
N VAL A 164 6.14 -15.63 -1.15
CA VAL A 164 7.36 -15.75 -1.94
C VAL A 164 8.32 -16.80 -1.34
N GLU A 165 8.26 -16.97 -0.02
CA GLU A 165 9.10 -17.87 0.78
C GLU A 165 8.44 -19.26 0.92
N VAL A 166 7.15 -19.28 1.28
CA VAL A 166 6.35 -20.47 1.58
C VAL A 166 4.90 -20.31 1.10
N GLY A 167 4.24 -21.37 0.65
CA GLY A 167 2.83 -21.32 0.22
C GLY A 167 2.48 -22.10 -1.06
N GLY A 168 3.44 -22.79 -1.68
CA GLY A 168 3.20 -23.75 -2.76
C GLY A 168 2.92 -25.17 -2.27
N SER A 169 2.63 -26.09 -3.20
CA SER A 169 2.51 -27.54 -2.91
C SER A 169 3.83 -28.20 -2.51
N GLU A 170 4.96 -27.53 -2.73
CA GLU A 170 6.31 -28.01 -2.44
C GLU A 170 7.11 -26.94 -1.68
N LEU A 171 7.97 -27.39 -0.76
CA LEU A 171 8.95 -26.56 -0.07
C LEU A 171 10.28 -26.59 -0.84
N THR A 172 10.86 -25.43 -1.11
CA THR A 172 12.10 -25.33 -1.87
C THR A 172 13.14 -24.43 -1.25
N ILE A 173 14.40 -24.75 -1.52
CA ILE A 173 15.56 -23.92 -1.20
C ILE A 173 16.26 -23.58 -2.51
N TYR A 174 16.76 -22.35 -2.62
CA TYR A 174 17.64 -21.94 -3.71
C TYR A 174 19.07 -21.85 -3.23
N ASP A 175 19.94 -22.60 -3.91
CA ASP A 175 21.38 -22.52 -3.72
C ASP A 175 21.98 -21.53 -4.71
N ASN A 176 22.84 -20.65 -4.22
CA ASN A 176 23.80 -19.94 -5.05
C ASN A 176 25.04 -20.81 -5.19
N LEU A 177 25.28 -21.31 -6.40
CA LEU A 177 26.40 -22.20 -6.69
C LEU A 177 27.63 -21.40 -7.11
N GLY A 178 28.76 -21.68 -6.47
CA GLY A 178 30.06 -21.18 -6.85
C GLY A 178 30.54 -21.71 -8.19
N ARG A 179 31.72 -21.26 -8.64
CA ARG A 179 32.31 -21.68 -9.92
C ARG A 179 32.68 -23.17 -9.97
N ASP A 180 32.90 -23.78 -8.82
CA ASP A 180 33.15 -25.20 -8.64
C ASP A 180 31.87 -26.05 -8.66
N GLY A 181 30.70 -25.40 -8.74
CA GLY A 181 29.39 -26.04 -8.76
C GLY A 181 28.83 -26.40 -7.38
N ASN A 182 29.54 -26.06 -6.29
CA ASN A 182 29.09 -26.30 -4.93
C ASN A 182 28.27 -25.12 -4.40
N PRO A 183 27.26 -25.36 -3.53
CA PRO A 183 26.55 -24.28 -2.84
C PRO A 183 27.51 -23.44 -2.00
N VAL A 184 27.50 -22.12 -2.21
CA VAL A 184 28.23 -21.14 -1.37
C VAL A 184 27.28 -20.39 -0.42
N TRP A 185 25.99 -20.36 -0.74
CA TRP A 185 24.93 -19.79 0.08
C TRP A 185 23.59 -20.41 -0.33
N SER A 186 22.65 -20.49 0.60
CA SER A 186 21.35 -21.10 0.38
C SER A 186 20.26 -20.36 1.15
N ASP A 187 19.06 -20.27 0.59
CA ASP A 187 17.93 -19.61 1.23
C ASP A 187 16.60 -20.28 0.90
N LEU A 188 15.69 -20.28 1.88
CA LEU A 188 14.33 -20.74 1.71
C LEU A 188 13.65 -19.81 0.71
N CYS A 189 13.14 -20.34 -0.40
CA CYS A 189 12.50 -19.52 -1.40
C CYS A 189 11.78 -20.40 -2.42
N ARG A 190 10.62 -19.92 -2.92
CA ARG A 190 9.87 -20.59 -3.97
C ARG A 190 10.42 -20.32 -5.38
N GLY A 191 10.98 -19.13 -5.58
CA GLY A 191 11.37 -18.59 -6.88
C GLY A 191 10.18 -18.27 -7.79
N PRO A 192 10.40 -18.11 -9.11
CA PRO A 192 11.66 -18.39 -9.83
C PRO A 192 12.74 -17.33 -9.59
N HIS A 193 13.97 -17.66 -10.03
CA HIS A 193 15.13 -16.78 -10.05
C HIS A 193 15.75 -16.67 -11.46
N LEU A 194 16.57 -15.63 -11.65
CA LEU A 194 17.39 -15.50 -12.85
C LEU A 194 18.33 -16.72 -13.01
N PRO A 195 18.93 -16.96 -14.20
CA PRO A 195 19.79 -18.12 -14.40
C PRO A 195 21.11 -18.06 -13.60
N SER A 196 21.61 -16.86 -13.33
CA SER A 196 22.79 -16.61 -12.49
C SER A 196 22.84 -15.15 -12.04
N THR A 197 23.66 -14.85 -11.03
CA THR A 197 23.86 -13.48 -10.52
C THR A 197 24.42 -12.53 -11.58
N LYS A 198 25.06 -13.03 -12.63
CA LYS A 198 25.54 -12.23 -13.79
C LYS A 198 24.43 -11.60 -14.62
N HIS A 199 23.20 -12.09 -14.50
CA HIS A 199 22.05 -11.55 -15.22
C HIS A 199 21.42 -10.35 -14.49
N ILE A 200 21.97 -9.90 -13.36
CA ILE A 200 21.54 -8.70 -12.66
C ILE A 200 22.31 -7.50 -13.25
N PRO A 201 21.69 -6.64 -14.07
CA PRO A 201 22.42 -5.64 -14.85
C PRO A 201 22.76 -4.41 -14.01
N ALA A 202 21.76 -3.85 -13.34
CA ALA A 202 21.90 -2.64 -12.54
C ALA A 202 21.01 -2.70 -11.29
N PHE A 203 21.56 -2.28 -10.14
CA PHE A 203 20.83 -2.19 -8.88
C PHE A 203 21.39 -1.09 -7.98
N LYS A 204 20.58 -0.66 -7.00
CA LYS A 204 20.95 0.33 -5.99
C LYS A 204 20.28 0.01 -4.66
N LEU A 205 21.03 0.07 -3.55
CA LEU A 205 20.43 0.08 -2.21
C LEU A 205 19.98 1.51 -1.86
N MET A 206 18.76 1.62 -1.33
CA MET A 206 18.06 2.90 -1.17
C MET A 206 18.13 3.39 0.28
N ARG A 207 17.55 2.64 1.22
CA ARG A 207 17.46 3.02 2.64
C ARG A 207 17.29 1.80 3.53
N SER A 208 17.64 1.95 4.82
CA SER A 208 17.21 1.05 5.89
C SER A 208 16.01 1.62 6.64
N ALA A 209 15.16 0.76 7.20
CA ALA A 209 14.04 1.14 8.06
C ALA A 209 13.80 0.05 9.12
N ALA A 210 13.15 0.41 10.23
CA ALA A 210 12.62 -0.59 11.16
C ALA A 210 11.35 -1.21 10.57
N ALA A 211 11.18 -2.52 10.75
CA ALA A 211 9.96 -3.24 10.40
C ALA A 211 9.63 -4.22 11.52
N TYR A 212 8.34 -4.53 11.70
CA TYR A 212 7.93 -5.56 12.64
C TYR A 212 7.76 -6.89 11.91
N TRP A 213 8.27 -7.98 12.48
CA TRP A 213 8.09 -9.31 11.90
C TRP A 213 6.60 -9.60 11.65
N ARG A 214 6.26 -9.96 10.41
CA ARG A 214 4.87 -10.21 9.95
C ARG A 214 3.91 -9.03 10.17
N GLY A 215 4.42 -7.80 10.20
CA GLY A 215 3.62 -6.57 10.28
C GLY A 215 2.94 -6.33 11.64
N SER A 216 3.33 -7.04 12.70
CA SER A 216 2.71 -6.95 14.03
C SER A 216 3.66 -6.35 15.06
N GLU A 217 3.27 -5.24 15.68
CA GLU A 217 4.04 -4.57 16.77
C GLU A 217 4.31 -5.45 18.00
N LYS A 218 3.62 -6.59 18.12
CA LYS A 218 3.83 -7.59 19.16
C LYS A 218 5.03 -8.50 18.90
N ASN A 219 5.56 -8.50 17.67
CA ASN A 219 6.64 -9.35 17.24
C ASN A 219 8.00 -8.62 17.30
N PRO A 220 9.13 -9.34 17.21
CA PRO A 220 10.44 -8.71 17.16
C PRO A 220 10.56 -7.64 16.07
N MET A 221 11.27 -6.57 16.39
CA MET A 221 11.59 -5.51 15.44
C MET A 221 12.82 -5.92 14.64
N LEU A 222 12.66 -5.95 13.33
CA LEU A 222 13.69 -6.23 12.32
C LEU A 222 14.18 -4.94 11.66
N GLN A 223 15.25 -5.07 10.87
CA GLN A 223 15.78 -4.02 10.02
C GLN A 223 15.53 -4.39 8.55
N ARG A 224 14.72 -3.59 7.88
CA ARG A 224 14.40 -3.73 6.46
C ARG A 224 15.39 -2.93 5.63
N ILE A 225 16.06 -3.54 4.66
CA ILE A 225 16.84 -2.83 3.64
C ILE A 225 16.02 -2.80 2.35
N TYR A 226 15.82 -1.61 1.79
CA TYR A 226 15.18 -1.41 0.49
C TYR A 226 16.23 -1.27 -0.61
N GLY A 227 15.97 -1.89 -1.76
CA GLY A 227 16.76 -1.76 -2.97
C GLY A 227 15.89 -1.70 -4.22
N THR A 228 16.49 -1.35 -5.35
CA THR A 228 15.85 -1.38 -6.67
C THR A 228 16.80 -2.02 -7.69
N ALA A 229 16.24 -2.67 -8.71
CA ALA A 229 16.98 -3.35 -9.77
C ALA A 229 16.26 -3.18 -11.11
N TRP A 230 17.04 -2.99 -12.17
CA TRP A 230 16.58 -2.61 -13.50
C TRP A 230 17.35 -3.35 -14.61
N PRO A 231 16.72 -3.58 -15.78
CA PRO A 231 17.30 -4.35 -16.88
C PRO A 231 18.49 -3.65 -17.54
N SER A 232 18.68 -2.36 -17.31
CA SER A 232 19.86 -1.62 -17.73
C SER A 232 20.29 -0.55 -16.73
N GLN A 233 21.52 -0.06 -16.87
CA GLN A 233 22.02 1.08 -16.08
C GLN A 233 21.27 2.37 -16.42
N ASP A 234 20.80 2.53 -17.66
CA ASP A 234 20.05 3.71 -18.09
C ASP A 234 18.66 3.74 -17.44
N ASP A 235 17.98 2.59 -17.36
CA ASP A 235 16.69 2.47 -16.66
C ASP A 235 16.83 2.77 -15.16
N LEU A 236 17.90 2.28 -14.52
CA LEU A 236 18.19 2.61 -13.13
C LEU A 236 18.41 4.11 -12.96
N ASN A 237 19.19 4.74 -13.83
CA ASN A 237 19.45 6.18 -13.77
C ASN A 237 18.16 6.99 -13.97
N ALA A 238 17.32 6.60 -14.93
CA ALA A 238 16.02 7.23 -15.18
C ALA A 238 15.09 7.12 -13.96
N HIS A 239 15.06 5.95 -13.29
CA HIS A 239 14.28 5.78 -12.06
C HIS A 239 14.82 6.65 -10.91
N LEU A 240 16.14 6.72 -10.72
CA LEU A 240 16.75 7.57 -9.69
C LEU A 240 16.51 9.06 -9.96
N GLU A 241 16.55 9.48 -11.22
CA GLU A 241 16.20 10.86 -11.62
C GLU A 241 14.72 11.16 -11.35
N PHE A 242 13.82 10.24 -11.68
CA PHE A 242 12.39 10.35 -11.35
C PHE A 242 12.17 10.52 -9.84
N LEU A 243 12.82 9.71 -9.00
CA LEU A 243 12.73 9.83 -7.55
C LEU A 243 13.27 11.16 -7.04
N ALA A 244 14.38 11.65 -7.60
CA ALA A 244 14.94 12.95 -7.23
C ALA A 244 14.01 14.11 -7.63
N GLU A 245 13.36 14.02 -8.80
CA GLU A 245 12.35 14.99 -9.22
C GLU A 245 11.09 14.92 -8.35
N ALA A 246 10.66 13.73 -7.94
CA ALA A 246 9.55 13.56 -7.00
C ALA A 246 9.87 14.17 -5.62
N GLU A 247 11.07 13.94 -5.08
CA GLU A 247 11.50 14.51 -3.79
C GLU A 247 11.55 16.04 -3.83
N LYS A 248 11.96 16.65 -4.95
CA LYS A 248 11.92 18.12 -5.13
C LYS A 248 10.50 18.69 -5.06
N ARG A 249 9.48 17.87 -5.33
CA ARG A 249 8.06 18.24 -5.35
C ARG A 249 7.30 17.76 -4.10
N ASP A 250 8.01 17.17 -3.13
CA ASP A 250 7.43 16.74 -1.87
C ASP A 250 6.93 17.96 -1.08
N HIS A 251 5.63 17.99 -0.80
CA HIS A 251 5.00 19.13 -0.11
C HIS A 251 5.54 19.35 1.30
N ARG A 252 6.11 18.33 1.96
CA ARG A 252 6.71 18.45 3.29
C ARG A 252 8.02 19.23 3.23
N ARG A 253 8.82 18.94 2.20
CA ARG A 253 10.04 19.68 1.88
C ARG A 253 9.69 21.11 1.48
N LEU A 254 8.82 21.28 0.50
CA LEU A 254 8.38 22.60 0.03
C LEU A 254 7.69 23.40 1.15
N GLY A 255 6.88 22.75 1.98
CA GLY A 255 6.19 23.37 3.10
C GLY A 255 7.15 24.01 4.10
N THR A 256 8.29 23.35 4.34
CA THR A 256 9.37 23.87 5.20
C THR A 256 10.20 24.93 4.47
N GLU A 257 10.69 24.64 3.26
CA GLU A 257 11.56 25.54 2.47
C GLU A 257 10.87 26.87 2.12
N LEU A 258 9.56 26.84 1.87
CA LEU A 258 8.77 28.02 1.50
C LEU A 258 8.07 28.68 2.68
N ASP A 259 8.20 28.15 3.90
CA ASP A 259 7.56 28.66 5.11
C ASP A 259 6.01 28.67 5.01
N LEU A 260 5.44 27.53 4.59
CA LEU A 260 3.98 27.37 4.40
C LEU A 260 3.30 26.78 5.62
N PHE A 261 3.87 25.73 6.22
CA PHE A 261 3.32 25.08 7.40
C PHE A 261 4.41 24.32 8.16
N SER A 262 4.12 23.99 9.42
CA SER A 262 4.98 23.15 10.26
C SER A 262 4.16 22.17 11.12
N PHE A 263 4.87 21.25 11.78
CA PHE A 263 4.32 20.33 12.77
C PHE A 263 5.15 20.45 14.06
N PRO A 264 4.91 21.47 14.90
CA PRO A 264 5.63 21.63 16.17
C PRO A 264 5.42 20.41 17.08
N GLU A 265 6.49 19.94 17.73
CA GLU A 265 6.45 18.77 18.61
C GLU A 265 5.49 18.98 19.77
N GLU A 266 5.39 20.21 20.28
CA GLU A 266 4.53 20.61 21.39
C GLU A 266 3.02 20.45 21.10
N ILE A 267 2.63 20.46 19.82
CA ILE A 267 1.23 20.27 19.40
C ILE A 267 0.92 18.79 19.18
N GLY A 268 1.92 18.02 18.71
CA GLY A 268 1.79 16.60 18.43
C GLY A 268 1.59 16.29 16.94
N SER A 269 1.88 15.03 16.58
CA SER A 269 1.95 14.59 15.18
C SER A 269 0.58 14.65 14.47
N GLY A 270 0.61 15.03 13.19
CA GLY A 270 -0.58 15.06 12.34
C GLY A 270 -1.47 16.29 12.55
N LEU A 271 -0.99 17.30 13.27
CA LEU A 271 -1.70 18.56 13.50
C LEU A 271 -0.87 19.71 12.93
N ALA A 272 -1.19 20.12 11.71
CA ALA A 272 -0.42 21.12 10.97
C ALA A 272 -0.70 22.55 11.48
N VAL A 273 0.34 23.37 11.58
CA VAL A 273 0.24 24.81 11.79
C VAL A 273 0.54 25.52 10.48
N PHE A 274 -0.48 26.18 9.92
CA PHE A 274 -0.28 26.99 8.71
C PHE A 274 0.36 28.33 9.07
N HIS A 275 1.48 28.62 8.44
CA HIS A 275 2.22 29.88 8.57
C HIS A 275 1.59 30.94 7.66
N PRO A 276 1.96 32.24 7.76
CA PRO A 276 1.31 33.29 6.98
C PRO A 276 1.25 33.01 5.47
N LYS A 277 2.30 32.46 4.86
CA LYS A 277 2.29 32.14 3.42
C LYS A 277 1.38 30.97 3.07
N GLY A 278 1.39 29.90 3.87
CA GLY A 278 0.44 28.80 3.70
C GLY A 278 -1.00 29.23 3.97
N GLY A 279 -1.21 30.15 4.92
CA GLY A 279 -2.49 30.77 5.21
C GLY A 279 -3.04 31.57 4.02
N ILE A 280 -2.20 32.25 3.23
CA ILE A 280 -2.63 32.92 2.00
C ILE A 280 -3.18 31.91 0.99
N ILE A 281 -2.47 30.79 0.77
CA ILE A 281 -2.88 29.74 -0.16
C ILE A 281 -4.21 29.13 0.31
N ARG A 282 -4.26 28.70 1.56
CA ARG A 282 -5.46 28.11 2.17
C ARG A 282 -6.65 29.06 2.06
N ARG A 283 -6.49 30.34 2.41
CA ARG A 283 -7.55 31.33 2.30
C ARG A 283 -8.02 31.51 0.85
N ALA A 284 -7.09 31.60 -0.11
CA ALA A 284 -7.46 31.76 -1.51
C ALA A 284 -8.28 30.57 -2.04
N MET A 285 -7.92 29.34 -1.65
CA MET A 285 -8.68 28.14 -1.99
C MET A 285 -10.06 28.13 -1.30
N GLU A 286 -10.10 28.41 0.01
CA GLU A 286 -11.36 28.46 0.75
C GLU A 286 -12.31 29.54 0.21
N ASP A 287 -11.82 30.74 -0.10
CA ASP A 287 -12.64 31.84 -0.63
C ASP A 287 -13.17 31.52 -2.03
N TYR A 288 -12.38 30.85 -2.86
CA TYR A 288 -12.86 30.37 -4.17
C TYR A 288 -13.93 29.30 -4.01
N SER A 289 -13.69 28.29 -3.17
CA SER A 289 -14.66 27.24 -2.86
C SER A 289 -15.94 27.84 -2.26
N ARG A 290 -15.85 28.84 -1.36
CA ARG A 290 -17.02 29.58 -0.85
C ARG A 290 -17.86 30.13 -1.98
N LYS A 291 -17.23 30.88 -2.87
CA LYS A 291 -17.89 31.54 -3.99
C LYS A 291 -18.58 30.53 -4.92
N ARG A 292 -17.90 29.43 -5.24
CA ARG A 292 -18.44 28.36 -6.07
C ARG A 292 -19.65 27.68 -5.43
N HIS A 293 -19.60 27.38 -4.13
CA HIS A 293 -20.72 26.81 -3.40
C HIS A 293 -21.92 27.76 -3.29
N GLU A 294 -21.69 29.07 -3.10
CA GLU A 294 -22.76 30.08 -3.13
C GLU A 294 -23.44 30.13 -4.51
N ASP A 295 -22.66 30.10 -5.60
CA ASP A 295 -23.19 30.14 -6.96
C ASP A 295 -24.03 28.89 -7.31
N GLU A 296 -23.77 27.75 -6.65
CA GLU A 296 -24.54 26.50 -6.79
C GLU A 296 -25.65 26.33 -5.70
N ASN A 297 -25.97 27.38 -4.94
CA ASN A 297 -27.03 27.38 -3.92
C ASN A 297 -26.79 26.44 -2.72
N TYR A 298 -25.55 26.32 -2.25
CA TYR A 298 -25.27 25.70 -0.95
C TYR A 298 -25.48 26.69 0.19
N GLU A 299 -26.06 26.21 1.29
CA GLU A 299 -26.30 26.96 2.51
C GLU A 299 -25.18 26.70 3.53
N PHE A 300 -24.46 27.75 3.90
CA PHE A 300 -23.34 27.66 4.84
C PHE A 300 -23.83 27.47 6.28
N VAL A 301 -23.28 26.46 6.93
CA VAL A 301 -23.53 26.14 8.34
C VAL A 301 -22.22 26.01 9.12
N TYR A 302 -22.32 26.08 10.44
CA TYR A 302 -21.18 25.90 11.35
C TYR A 302 -21.59 25.01 12.51
N SER A 303 -20.78 23.99 12.80
CA SER A 303 -21.05 23.03 13.86
C SER A 303 -19.89 22.92 14.85
N PRO A 304 -20.15 22.63 16.14
CA PRO A 304 -19.10 22.45 17.15
C PRO A 304 -18.13 21.31 16.82
N HIS A 305 -16.92 21.35 17.39
CA HIS A 305 -15.94 20.27 17.26
C HIS A 305 -16.17 19.10 18.23
N LEU A 306 -16.97 19.31 19.28
CA LEU A 306 -17.19 18.37 20.37
C LEU A 306 -18.69 18.10 20.55
N THR A 307 -19.03 16.86 20.90
CA THR A 307 -20.41 16.49 21.24
C THR A 307 -20.44 15.30 22.19
N LYS A 308 -21.61 15.05 22.78
CA LYS A 308 -21.85 13.91 23.67
C LYS A 308 -21.83 12.59 22.88
N ALA A 309 -21.38 11.52 23.53
CA ALA A 309 -21.39 10.16 22.99
C ALA A 309 -22.74 9.76 22.36
N ALA A 310 -23.86 10.12 22.99
CA ALA A 310 -25.20 9.81 22.53
C ALA A 310 -25.51 10.24 21.08
N LEU A 311 -24.90 11.32 20.57
CA LEU A 311 -25.08 11.71 19.16
C LEU A 311 -24.39 10.70 18.23
N PHE A 312 -23.17 10.28 18.58
CA PHE A 312 -22.41 9.33 17.78
C PHE A 312 -22.94 7.91 17.89
N GLU A 313 -23.45 7.50 19.06
CA GLU A 313 -24.24 6.26 19.23
C GLU A 313 -25.46 6.26 18.31
N LYS A 314 -26.26 7.33 18.33
CA LYS A 314 -27.46 7.45 17.48
C LYS A 314 -27.12 7.40 15.99
N SER A 315 -25.98 7.94 15.60
CA SER A 315 -25.50 7.93 14.21
C SER A 315 -24.73 6.65 13.83
N GLY A 316 -24.52 5.70 14.75
CA GLY A 316 -23.74 4.47 14.54
C GLY A 316 -22.22 4.65 14.48
N HIS A 317 -21.68 5.87 14.60
CA HIS A 317 -20.25 6.12 14.47
C HIS A 317 -19.43 5.50 15.61
N LEU A 318 -19.98 5.43 16.83
CA LEU A 318 -19.28 4.76 17.94
C LEU A 318 -19.24 3.23 17.74
N ASP A 319 -20.28 2.66 17.16
CA ASP A 319 -20.32 1.20 16.90
C ASP A 319 -19.37 0.81 15.76
N TRP A 320 -19.33 1.59 14.69
CA TRP A 320 -18.61 1.23 13.46
C TRP A 320 -17.26 1.93 13.26
N TYR A 321 -16.98 3.03 13.96
CA TYR A 321 -15.81 3.89 13.71
C TYR A 321 -15.06 4.31 14.99
N SER A 322 -15.38 3.75 16.16
CA SER A 322 -14.73 4.12 17.43
C SER A 322 -13.20 3.97 17.42
N GLU A 323 -12.65 2.97 16.73
CA GLU A 323 -11.19 2.80 16.59
C GLU A 323 -10.49 3.96 15.88
N GLY A 324 -11.21 4.63 14.96
CA GLY A 324 -10.73 5.80 14.23
C GLY A 324 -11.04 7.13 14.92
N MET A 325 -11.72 7.12 16.07
CA MET A 325 -12.05 8.31 16.85
C MET A 325 -11.00 8.59 17.92
N TYR A 326 -10.81 9.87 18.23
CA TYR A 326 -10.05 10.21 19.43
C TYR A 326 -10.75 9.68 20.69
N PRO A 327 -10.00 9.26 21.73
CA PRO A 327 -10.57 8.82 22.99
C PRO A 327 -11.53 9.84 23.61
N PRO A 328 -12.57 9.39 24.33
CA PRO A 328 -13.51 10.32 24.96
C PRO A 328 -12.84 11.16 26.04
N MET A 329 -13.29 12.40 26.16
CA MET A 329 -13.12 13.22 27.35
C MET A 329 -14.26 12.93 28.32
N ILE A 330 -13.92 12.61 29.57
CA ILE A 330 -14.92 12.44 30.65
C ILE A 330 -15.15 13.79 31.31
N MET A 331 -16.35 14.34 31.14
CA MET A 331 -16.75 15.65 31.65
C MET A 331 -17.70 15.50 32.84
N ASP A 332 -17.65 16.42 33.80
CA ASP A 332 -18.58 16.51 34.94
C ASP A 332 -18.62 15.28 35.88
N GLU A 333 -17.55 14.46 35.88
CA GLU A 333 -17.38 13.40 36.88
C GLU A 333 -17.09 14.00 38.25
N GLU A 334 -17.85 13.57 39.26
CA GLU A 334 -17.57 13.93 40.65
C GLU A 334 -17.07 12.71 41.39
N LEU A 335 -15.97 12.86 42.11
CA LEU A 335 -15.42 11.84 43.00
C LEU A 335 -15.74 12.19 44.46
N HIS A 336 -15.95 11.16 45.26
CA HIS A 336 -15.89 11.25 46.71
C HIS A 336 -14.45 11.51 47.17
N ALA A 337 -14.27 11.93 48.42
CA ALA A 337 -12.94 12.16 49.00
C ALA A 337 -12.06 10.89 49.05
N ASP A 338 -12.66 9.71 48.95
CA ASP A 338 -11.98 8.40 48.89
C ASP A 338 -11.64 7.95 47.46
N GLY A 339 -11.93 8.77 46.45
CA GLY A 339 -11.67 8.48 45.03
C GLY A 339 -12.77 7.65 44.35
N THR A 340 -13.86 7.30 45.03
CA THR A 340 -14.99 6.59 44.40
C THR A 340 -15.89 7.54 43.61
N ILE A 341 -16.53 7.06 42.54
CA ILE A 341 -17.39 7.87 41.68
C ILE A 341 -18.69 8.22 42.43
N LYS A 342 -18.89 9.52 42.69
CA LYS A 342 -20.12 10.10 43.26
C LYS A 342 -21.15 10.39 42.18
N LYS A 343 -20.69 10.88 41.02
CA LYS A 343 -21.52 11.17 39.85
C LYS A 343 -20.76 10.71 38.61
N PRO A 344 -21.32 9.80 37.79
CA PRO A 344 -20.66 9.36 36.57
C PRO A 344 -20.50 10.54 35.61
N GLY A 345 -19.31 10.69 35.03
CA GLY A 345 -19.06 11.69 34.01
C GLY A 345 -19.78 11.39 32.69
N GLN A 346 -19.94 12.42 31.87
CA GLN A 346 -20.45 12.32 30.51
C GLN A 346 -19.28 12.23 29.53
N GLN A 347 -19.36 11.27 28.61
CA GLN A 347 -18.38 11.14 27.54
C GLN A 347 -18.65 12.17 26.44
N TYR A 348 -17.62 12.94 26.09
CA TYR A 348 -17.58 13.82 24.93
C TYR A 348 -16.48 13.38 23.97
N TYR A 349 -16.77 13.48 22.68
CA TYR A 349 -15.84 13.09 21.62
C TYR A 349 -15.58 14.28 20.70
N MET A 350 -14.35 14.35 20.17
CA MET A 350 -14.05 15.15 18.99
C MET A 350 -14.75 14.57 17.77
N LYS A 351 -15.32 15.42 16.93
CA LYS A 351 -16.05 14.96 15.74
C LYS A 351 -15.10 14.33 14.72
N PRO A 352 -15.33 13.08 14.29
CA PRO A 352 -14.57 12.47 13.19
C PRO A 352 -15.13 12.84 11.81
N MET A 353 -16.39 13.32 11.78
CA MET A 353 -17.18 13.68 10.60
C MET A 353 -18.24 14.73 10.96
N ASN A 354 -18.74 15.50 9.99
CA ASN A 354 -19.73 16.56 10.24
C ASN A 354 -21.20 16.09 10.10
N CYS A 355 -21.44 14.95 9.45
CA CYS A 355 -22.78 14.43 9.09
C CYS A 355 -23.79 14.45 10.25
N PRO A 356 -23.46 13.97 11.47
CA PRO A 356 -24.40 13.97 12.59
C PRO A 356 -24.89 15.37 12.98
N PHE A 357 -24.05 16.40 12.80
CA PHE A 357 -24.40 17.79 13.12
C PHE A 357 -25.32 18.40 12.05
N HIS A 358 -25.03 18.15 10.76
CA HIS A 358 -25.87 18.62 9.66
C HIS A 358 -27.27 18.00 9.74
N ASN A 359 -27.37 16.73 10.15
CA ASN A 359 -28.64 16.06 10.42
C ASN A 359 -29.46 16.73 11.55
N LEU A 360 -28.80 17.28 12.58
CA LEU A 360 -29.49 18.06 13.62
C LEU A 360 -30.01 19.40 13.08
N ILE A 361 -29.30 20.04 12.15
CA ILE A 361 -29.76 21.26 11.48
C ILE A 361 -30.98 20.95 10.61
N PHE A 362 -30.94 19.86 9.84
CA PHE A 362 -32.09 19.40 9.06
C PHE A 362 -33.30 19.16 9.96
N ALA A 363 -33.12 18.42 11.06
CA ALA A 363 -34.15 18.01 12.01
C ALA A 363 -34.65 19.13 12.96
N SER A 364 -33.98 20.28 12.99
CA SER A 364 -34.32 21.40 13.90
C SER A 364 -35.73 21.96 13.70
N ARG A 365 -36.33 21.76 12.52
CA ARG A 365 -37.71 22.10 12.20
C ARG A 365 -38.28 21.17 11.13
N GLN A 366 -39.61 21.20 10.97
CA GLN A 366 -40.27 20.55 9.85
C GLN A 366 -39.83 21.17 8.51
N ARG A 367 -39.69 20.31 7.50
CA ARG A 367 -39.26 20.66 6.13
C ARG A 367 -40.35 20.29 5.13
N SER A 368 -40.61 21.16 4.16
CA SER A 368 -41.47 20.89 3.01
C SER A 368 -40.67 20.24 1.88
N TYR A 369 -41.30 19.37 1.09
CA TYR A 369 -40.69 18.84 -0.14
C TYR A 369 -40.26 19.94 -1.12
N ARG A 370 -40.88 21.12 -1.05
CA ARG A 370 -40.53 22.29 -1.88
C ARG A 370 -39.21 22.94 -1.50
N GLU A 371 -38.69 22.65 -0.31
CA GLU A 371 -37.37 23.11 0.15
C GLU A 371 -36.27 22.13 -0.29
N LEU A 372 -36.61 21.00 -0.92
CA LEU A 372 -35.64 20.04 -1.42
C LEU A 372 -35.38 20.26 -2.92
N PRO A 373 -34.15 20.13 -3.40
CA PRO A 373 -32.95 19.69 -2.66
C PRO A 373 -32.38 20.80 -1.75
N LEU A 374 -32.04 20.44 -0.51
CA LEU A 374 -31.38 21.31 0.47
C LEU A 374 -29.91 20.90 0.59
N ARG A 375 -28.98 21.82 0.36
CA ARG A 375 -27.54 21.55 0.34
C ARG A 375 -26.86 22.30 1.49
N LEU A 376 -26.51 21.61 2.57
CA LEU A 376 -25.76 22.21 3.67
C LEU A 376 -24.26 22.07 3.40
N PHE A 377 -23.50 23.14 3.61
CA PHE A 377 -22.05 23.16 3.42
C PHE A 377 -21.32 23.73 4.63
N GLU A 378 -20.18 23.15 4.98
CA GLU A 378 -19.32 23.62 6.06
C GLU A 378 -17.85 23.36 5.73
N PHE A 379 -16.97 24.35 5.97
CA PHE A 379 -15.55 24.05 6.14
C PHE A 379 -15.33 23.39 7.50
N GLY A 380 -15.72 22.12 7.58
CA GLY A 380 -15.85 21.37 8.82
C GLY A 380 -14.53 20.76 9.27
N THR A 381 -13.97 21.29 10.35
CA THR A 381 -12.76 20.71 10.95
C THR A 381 -13.08 19.48 11.78
N VAL A 382 -12.51 18.35 11.40
CA VAL A 382 -12.70 17.04 12.01
C VAL A 382 -11.38 16.47 12.54
N TYR A 383 -11.48 15.47 13.39
CA TYR A 383 -10.34 14.80 14.02
C TYR A 383 -10.44 13.29 13.91
N ARG A 384 -9.43 12.66 13.31
CA ARG A 384 -9.35 11.20 13.14
C ARG A 384 -8.10 10.66 13.82
N TYR A 385 -8.25 9.59 14.60
CA TYR A 385 -7.16 8.99 15.34
C TYR A 385 -6.32 8.05 14.47
N GLU A 386 -5.65 8.64 13.47
CA GLU A 386 -4.74 7.92 12.59
C GLU A 386 -3.52 7.39 13.36
N LYS A 387 -3.08 6.18 13.04
CA LYS A 387 -1.87 5.58 13.64
C LYS A 387 -0.67 6.49 13.34
N SER A 388 0.23 6.68 14.31
CA SER A 388 1.37 7.60 14.15
C SER A 388 2.26 7.24 12.96
N GLY A 389 2.43 5.95 12.67
CA GLY A 389 3.24 5.46 11.55
C GLY A 389 2.67 5.72 10.15
N VAL A 390 1.39 6.11 10.03
CA VAL A 390 0.77 6.42 8.72
C VAL A 390 0.63 7.92 8.46
N LEU A 391 1.01 8.78 9.41
CA LEU A 391 0.93 10.23 9.24
C LEU A 391 1.95 10.70 8.20
N HIS A 392 1.50 11.58 7.29
CA HIS A 392 2.32 12.03 6.17
C HIS A 392 2.01 13.48 5.77
N GLY A 393 2.75 14.43 6.37
CA GLY A 393 2.56 15.86 6.14
C GLY A 393 1.08 16.27 6.27
N ILE A 394 0.59 17.07 5.34
CA ILE A 394 -0.84 17.45 5.26
C ILE A 394 -1.70 16.50 4.41
N THR A 395 -1.13 15.43 3.83
CA THR A 395 -1.86 14.44 3.02
C THR A 395 -2.60 13.44 3.91
N ARG A 396 -1.97 13.02 5.02
CA ARG A 396 -2.58 12.15 6.04
C ARG A 396 -2.31 12.71 7.43
N ALA A 397 -3.33 13.34 8.00
CA ALA A 397 -3.28 14.13 9.23
C ALA A 397 -4.35 13.68 10.22
N ARG A 398 -4.19 14.04 11.49
CA ARG A 398 -5.18 13.76 12.56
C ARG A 398 -6.21 14.85 12.72
N GLY A 399 -5.91 16.08 12.31
CA GLY A 399 -6.84 17.20 12.31
C GLY A 399 -6.78 17.91 10.97
N PHE A 400 -7.93 18.07 10.33
CA PHE A 400 -8.03 18.69 9.01
C PHE A 400 -9.43 19.28 8.81
N THR A 401 -9.52 20.21 7.86
CA THR A 401 -10.77 20.89 7.49
C THR A 401 -11.20 20.36 6.14
N GLN A 402 -12.41 19.82 6.07
CA GLN A 402 -13.03 19.38 4.83
C GLN A 402 -13.95 20.49 4.31
N ASP A 403 -13.98 20.69 3.01
CA ASP A 403 -15.07 21.36 2.29
C ASP A 403 -16.28 20.42 2.20
N ASP A 404 -16.90 20.16 3.34
CA ASP A 404 -17.88 19.10 3.52
C ASP A 404 -19.30 19.58 3.20
N ALA A 405 -20.10 18.71 2.60
CA ALA A 405 -21.48 19.02 2.24
C ALA A 405 -22.43 17.83 2.47
N HIS A 406 -23.64 18.13 2.92
CA HIS A 406 -24.71 17.15 3.04
C HIS A 406 -25.94 17.64 2.29
N ILE A 407 -26.31 16.90 1.24
CA ILE A 407 -27.46 17.19 0.39
C ILE A 407 -28.65 16.32 0.82
N TYR A 408 -29.76 16.96 1.15
CA TYR A 408 -31.03 16.33 1.45
C TYR A 408 -31.94 16.48 0.24
N CYS A 409 -32.31 15.36 -0.39
CA CYS A 409 -33.18 15.33 -1.56
C CYS A 409 -34.20 14.19 -1.43
N THR A 410 -35.23 14.20 -2.29
CA THR A 410 -36.11 13.03 -2.43
C THR A 410 -35.44 11.94 -3.26
N LYS A 411 -35.93 10.70 -3.17
CA LYS A 411 -35.43 9.59 -4.02
C LYS A 411 -35.46 9.94 -5.50
N ASP A 412 -36.55 10.56 -5.97
CA ASP A 412 -36.70 10.95 -7.38
C ASP A 412 -35.70 12.02 -7.84
N GLN A 413 -35.17 12.82 -6.92
CA GLN A 413 -34.18 13.87 -7.21
C GLN A 413 -32.74 13.36 -7.18
N MET A 414 -32.50 12.16 -6.62
CA MET A 414 -31.15 11.67 -6.29
C MET A 414 -30.23 11.58 -7.50
N ALA A 415 -30.71 11.03 -8.62
CA ALA A 415 -29.89 10.86 -9.82
C ALA A 415 -29.41 12.20 -10.40
N ASP A 416 -30.32 13.18 -10.51
CA ASP A 416 -30.01 14.52 -11.02
C ASP A 416 -29.07 15.27 -10.07
N GLU A 417 -29.27 15.15 -8.76
CA GLU A 417 -28.38 15.76 -7.76
C GLU A 417 -26.98 15.15 -7.78
N LEU A 418 -26.84 13.84 -7.96
CA LEU A 418 -25.54 13.17 -8.06
C LEU A 418 -24.77 13.61 -9.31
N ASP A 419 -25.43 13.70 -10.46
CA ASP A 419 -24.78 14.17 -11.69
C ASP A 419 -24.34 15.63 -11.60
N SER A 420 -25.21 16.50 -11.04
CA SER A 420 -24.88 17.91 -10.80
C SER A 420 -23.73 18.06 -9.81
N LEU A 421 -23.73 17.28 -8.71
CA LEU A 421 -22.66 17.29 -7.70
C LEU A 421 -21.33 16.84 -8.31
N LEU A 422 -21.32 15.74 -9.05
CA LEU A 422 -20.10 15.21 -9.65
C LEU A 422 -19.53 16.19 -10.69
N THR A 423 -20.39 16.79 -11.52
CA THR A 423 -20.01 17.85 -12.46
C THR A 423 -19.39 19.05 -11.72
N PHE A 424 -20.01 19.49 -10.63
CA PHE A 424 -19.52 20.58 -9.79
C PHE A 424 -18.13 20.29 -9.22
N VAL A 425 -17.95 19.12 -8.60
CA VAL A 425 -16.67 18.70 -7.99
C VAL A 425 -15.57 18.63 -9.04
N LEU A 426 -15.83 18.01 -10.19
CA LEU A 426 -14.83 17.89 -11.26
C LEU A 426 -14.43 19.27 -11.80
N ASN A 427 -15.38 20.20 -11.96
CA ASN A 427 -15.07 21.56 -12.40
C ASN A 427 -14.27 22.33 -11.34
N LEU A 428 -14.63 22.21 -10.06
CA LEU A 428 -13.89 22.82 -8.95
C LEU A 428 -12.43 22.33 -8.91
N LEU A 429 -12.20 21.03 -9.10
CA LEU A 429 -10.84 20.46 -9.16
C LEU A 429 -10.06 20.94 -10.40
N ARG A 430 -10.73 21.07 -11.57
CA ARG A 430 -10.14 21.65 -12.79
C ARG A 430 -9.72 23.10 -12.62
N ASP A 431 -10.51 23.88 -11.89
CA ASP A 431 -10.16 25.27 -11.57
C ASP A 431 -8.90 25.36 -10.69
N TYR A 432 -8.63 24.35 -9.84
CA TYR A 432 -7.37 24.21 -9.12
C TYR A 432 -6.22 23.65 -9.97
N GLY A 433 -6.44 23.40 -11.26
CA GLY A 433 -5.44 22.89 -12.20
C GLY A 433 -5.29 21.37 -12.21
N LEU A 434 -6.16 20.63 -11.53
CA LEU A 434 -6.19 19.17 -11.55
C LEU A 434 -7.01 18.72 -12.76
N ASN A 435 -6.46 17.90 -13.65
CA ASN A 435 -7.15 17.49 -14.89
C ASN A 435 -7.09 15.98 -15.15
N ASP A 436 -6.31 15.25 -14.37
CA ASP A 436 -6.09 13.82 -14.52
C ASP A 436 -6.87 13.11 -13.41
N PHE A 437 -8.01 12.53 -13.78
CA PHE A 437 -8.94 11.87 -12.86
C PHE A 437 -9.43 10.57 -13.47
N TYR A 438 -9.66 9.61 -12.59
CA TYR A 438 -10.53 8.48 -12.84
C TYR A 438 -11.50 8.39 -11.65
N LEU A 439 -12.60 7.67 -11.84
CA LEU A 439 -13.61 7.45 -10.82
C LEU A 439 -13.44 6.05 -10.25
N GLU A 440 -13.49 5.94 -8.93
CA GLU A 440 -13.61 4.66 -8.24
C GLU A 440 -15.03 4.54 -7.68
N LEU A 441 -15.71 3.43 -7.96
CA LEU A 441 -17.00 3.10 -7.38
C LEU A 441 -16.79 2.01 -6.33
N SER A 442 -16.75 2.43 -5.07
CA SER A 442 -16.66 1.52 -3.95
C SER A 442 -17.99 0.80 -3.71
N THR A 443 -17.97 -0.52 -3.55
CA THR A 443 -19.19 -1.33 -3.38
C THR A 443 -19.33 -1.86 -1.95
N LYS A 444 -20.52 -2.38 -1.64
CA LYS A 444 -20.90 -2.88 -0.31
C LYS A 444 -19.85 -3.80 0.30
N ASN A 445 -19.39 -3.49 1.51
CA ASN A 445 -18.56 -4.36 2.32
C ASN A 445 -19.42 -5.46 2.98
N PRO A 446 -19.17 -6.77 2.74
CA PRO A 446 -19.98 -7.85 3.33
C PRO A 446 -19.93 -7.94 4.87
N GLU A 447 -18.88 -7.39 5.49
CA GLU A 447 -18.63 -7.48 6.94
C GLU A 447 -19.05 -6.20 7.68
N LYS A 448 -19.18 -5.07 6.97
CA LYS A 448 -19.37 -3.74 7.58
C LYS A 448 -20.32 -2.85 6.77
N PHE A 449 -21.63 -3.07 6.94
CA PHE A 449 -22.66 -2.27 6.28
C PHE A 449 -23.94 -2.15 7.13
N VAL A 450 -24.79 -1.17 6.81
CA VAL A 450 -26.16 -1.04 7.33
C VAL A 450 -27.17 -0.92 6.17
N GLY A 451 -28.44 -1.22 6.44
CA GLY A 451 -29.51 -1.18 5.44
C GLY A 451 -29.72 -2.51 4.72
N ASP A 452 -30.72 -2.54 3.82
CA ASP A 452 -31.11 -3.73 3.08
C ASP A 452 -30.31 -3.87 1.78
N ASP A 453 -30.12 -5.10 1.31
CA ASP A 453 -29.38 -5.38 0.06
C ASP A 453 -29.97 -4.67 -1.16
N ALA A 454 -31.28 -4.49 -1.20
CA ALA A 454 -31.97 -3.79 -2.28
C ALA A 454 -31.60 -2.29 -2.33
N ASP A 455 -31.46 -1.64 -1.17
CA ASP A 455 -31.05 -0.23 -1.11
C ASP A 455 -29.61 -0.07 -1.62
N TRP A 456 -28.73 -1.03 -1.28
CA TRP A 456 -27.34 -1.06 -1.76
C TRP A 456 -27.23 -1.26 -3.27
N GLU A 457 -28.02 -2.16 -3.84
CA GLU A 457 -28.07 -2.39 -5.29
C GLU A 457 -28.58 -1.15 -6.02
N GLU A 458 -29.64 -0.53 -5.52
CA GLU A 458 -30.20 0.72 -6.06
C GLU A 458 -29.18 1.88 -6.00
N ALA A 459 -28.51 2.06 -4.85
CA ALA A 459 -27.51 3.11 -4.66
C ALA A 459 -26.29 2.90 -5.58
N THR A 460 -25.74 1.69 -5.61
CA THR A 460 -24.57 1.35 -6.44
C THR A 460 -24.87 1.57 -7.92
N GLU A 461 -26.05 1.14 -8.39
CA GLU A 461 -26.44 1.30 -9.79
C GLU A 461 -26.71 2.77 -10.15
N THR A 462 -27.26 3.55 -9.23
CA THR A 462 -27.47 4.99 -9.42
C THR A 462 -26.13 5.73 -9.53
N LEU A 463 -25.19 5.44 -8.63
CA LEU A 463 -23.83 5.99 -8.67
C LEU A 463 -23.09 5.60 -9.96
N ARG A 464 -23.20 4.33 -10.38
CA ARG A 464 -22.59 3.84 -11.63
C ARG A 464 -23.09 4.60 -12.85
N LYS A 465 -24.40 4.86 -12.94
CA LYS A 465 -25.00 5.63 -14.04
C LYS A 465 -24.49 7.08 -14.06
N ALA A 466 -24.46 7.74 -12.90
CA ALA A 466 -23.95 9.11 -12.79
C ALA A 466 -22.46 9.18 -13.18
N ALA A 467 -21.64 8.23 -12.71
CA ALA A 467 -20.22 8.16 -13.05
C ALA A 467 -19.98 7.93 -14.55
N MET A 468 -20.72 7.01 -15.17
CA MET A 468 -20.61 6.73 -16.61
C MET A 468 -21.01 7.93 -17.48
N ALA A 469 -21.91 8.80 -17.01
CA ALA A 469 -22.32 10.00 -17.75
C ALA A 469 -21.19 11.03 -17.89
N GLN A 470 -20.19 11.01 -16.99
CA GLN A 470 -19.08 11.96 -16.98
C GLN A 470 -17.96 11.61 -17.99
N ASN A 471 -18.05 10.47 -18.68
CA ASN A 471 -17.04 10.00 -19.63
C ASN A 471 -15.61 9.91 -19.03
N LEU A 472 -15.52 9.51 -17.77
CA LEU A 472 -14.25 9.19 -17.10
C LEU A 472 -14.08 7.68 -17.00
N GLU A 473 -12.83 7.22 -16.86
CA GLU A 473 -12.55 5.83 -16.51
C GLU A 473 -13.21 5.52 -15.16
N LEU A 474 -13.91 4.39 -15.08
CA LEU A 474 -14.58 3.92 -13.88
C LEU A 474 -14.01 2.58 -13.46
N VAL A 475 -13.40 2.54 -12.27
CA VAL A 475 -12.82 1.35 -11.65
C VAL A 475 -13.71 0.92 -10.48
N LEU A 476 -13.93 -0.37 -10.31
CA LEU A 476 -14.66 -0.90 -9.15
C LEU A 476 -13.70 -1.12 -7.98
N ASP A 477 -14.12 -0.68 -6.80
CA ASP A 477 -13.42 -0.89 -5.53
C ASP A 477 -14.26 -1.80 -4.62
N GLU A 478 -14.08 -3.10 -4.77
CA GLU A 478 -14.93 -4.11 -4.13
C GLU A 478 -14.80 -4.06 -2.59
N GLY A 479 -15.91 -3.77 -1.91
CA GLY A 479 -15.97 -3.73 -0.44
C GLY A 479 -15.37 -2.47 0.20
N GLY A 480 -15.01 -1.45 -0.59
CA GLY A 480 -14.43 -0.21 -0.08
C GLY A 480 -15.44 0.84 0.40
N ALA A 481 -16.75 0.60 0.26
CA ALA A 481 -17.77 1.59 0.59
C ALA A 481 -17.81 1.93 2.09
N ALA A 482 -18.32 3.12 2.41
CA ALA A 482 -18.60 3.49 3.79
C ALA A 482 -19.71 2.60 4.37
N PHE A 483 -19.79 2.48 5.70
CA PHE A 483 -20.76 1.56 6.31
C PHE A 483 -22.23 1.94 6.03
N TYR A 484 -22.50 3.18 5.61
CA TYR A 484 -23.85 3.75 5.40
C TYR A 484 -24.28 3.89 3.95
N GLY A 485 -23.51 3.39 2.97
CA GLY A 485 -23.81 3.49 1.55
C GLY A 485 -22.58 3.73 0.69
#